data_AF-W4G9R3-F1
#
_entry.id   AF-W4G9R3-F1
#
_cell.length_a   1.000
_cell.length_b   1.000
_cell.length_c   1.000
_cell.angle_alpha   90.00
_cell.angle_beta   90.00
_cell.angle_gamma   90.00
#
_symmetry.space_group_name_H-M   'P 1'
#
loop_
_entity.id
_entity.type
_entity.pdbx_description
1 polymer ?
#
loop_
_entity_poly.entity_id
_entity_poly.type
_entity_poly.pdbx_seq_one_letter_code
_entity_poly.pdbx_strand_id
1 'polypeptide(L)'
;MPTPQRVQRRYTIEARVKLLLAYENSDLSANAICVREGIPRSTWQTWLKKKDEYLNTRRHKEDPTLGGQGRPESMQFGAELLAFMKAVRKDNRRLTTAHMVRWIQKHQHEWLESYYLATKGGHVALLGQCQRFAHRHGFAQQCVPCSEVEAPVNSCGVVANTIGRSAINDGSLS
;
A
#
# COMPACT_ATOMS: atom_id res chain seq x y z
N MET A 1 -22.24 25.42 20.21
CA MET A 1 -21.42 24.65 21.18
C MET A 1 -20.36 23.88 20.39
N PRO A 2 -19.06 24.17 20.54
CA PRO A 2 -18.02 23.34 19.95
C PRO A 2 -18.04 21.96 20.63
N THR A 3 -18.17 20.89 19.85
CA THR A 3 -18.04 19.53 20.36
C THR A 3 -16.58 19.25 20.70
N PRO A 4 -16.28 18.54 21.80
CA PRO A 4 -14.91 18.21 22.14
C PRO A 4 -14.28 17.37 21.03
N GLN A 5 -13.15 17.83 20.48
CA GLN A 5 -12.41 17.08 19.48
C GLN A 5 -11.88 15.78 20.09
N ARG A 6 -12.12 14.67 19.39
CA ARG A 6 -11.59 13.36 19.77
C ARG A 6 -10.09 13.33 19.54
N VAL A 7 -9.31 13.52 20.60
CA VAL A 7 -7.85 13.35 20.57
C VAL A 7 -7.53 11.86 20.39
N GLN A 8 -6.92 11.50 19.25
CA GLN A 8 -6.44 10.15 19.02
C GLN A 8 -5.08 9.96 19.71
N ARG A 9 -5.08 9.24 20.84
CA ARG A 9 -3.85 8.82 21.51
C ARG A 9 -3.25 7.61 20.79
N ARG A 10 -2.01 7.74 20.32
CA ARG A 10 -1.24 6.63 19.74
C ARG A 10 -0.43 5.96 20.84
N TYR A 11 -0.58 4.64 20.94
CA TYR A 11 0.18 3.82 21.88
C TYR A 11 1.03 2.83 21.08
N THR A 12 2.35 2.84 21.32
CA THR A 12 3.29 1.88 20.71
C THR A 12 3.07 0.48 21.29
N ILE A 13 3.51 -0.56 20.57
CA ILE A 13 3.51 -1.94 21.09
C ILE A 13 4.28 -2.01 22.40
N GLU A 14 5.43 -1.33 22.50
CA GLU A 14 6.23 -1.29 23.72
C GLU A 14 5.46 -0.76 24.93
N ALA A 15 4.79 0.39 24.76
CA ALA A 15 4.01 1.00 25.83
C ALA A 15 2.88 0.07 26.29
N ARG A 16 2.24 -0.64 25.37
CA ARG A 16 1.21 -1.66 25.70
C ARG A 16 1.80 -2.79 26.52
N VAL A 17 2.91 -3.36 26.04
CA VAL A 17 3.59 -4.48 26.70
C VAL A 17 4.04 -4.10 28.11
N LYS A 18 4.67 -2.92 28.28
CA LYS A 18 5.13 -2.45 29.59
C LYS A 18 3.99 -2.34 30.59
N LEU A 19 2.84 -1.81 30.17
CA LEU A 19 1.67 -1.67 31.02
C LEU A 19 1.01 -3.01 31.34
N LEU A 20 0.96 -3.92 30.36
CA LEU A 20 0.43 -5.27 30.57
C LEU A 20 1.28 -6.07 31.57
N LEU A 21 2.61 -5.99 31.45
CA LEU A 21 3.53 -6.60 32.41
C LEU A 21 3.42 -5.95 33.79
N ALA A 22 3.31 -4.62 33.86
CA ALA A 22 3.10 -3.92 35.13
C ALA A 22 1.80 -4.34 35.81
N TYR A 23 0.73 -4.59 35.04
CA TYR A 23 -0.54 -5.11 35.56
C TYR A 23 -0.39 -6.51 36.13
N GLU A 24 0.30 -7.44 35.45
CA GLU A 24 0.53 -8.81 35.97
C GLU A 24 1.34 -8.84 37.26
N ASN A 25 2.30 -7.93 37.41
CA ASN A 25 3.17 -7.86 38.57
C ASN A 25 2.56 -7.02 39.72
N SER A 26 1.32 -6.56 39.59
CA SER A 26 0.67 -5.70 40.58
C SER A 26 -0.73 -6.20 40.92
N ASP A 27 -1.16 -6.03 42.17
CA ASP A 27 -2.54 -6.35 42.59
C ASP A 27 -3.56 -5.25 42.20
N LEU A 28 -3.19 -4.37 41.26
CA LEU A 28 -4.03 -3.24 40.86
C LEU A 28 -5.17 -3.71 39.97
N SER A 29 -6.38 -3.24 40.27
CA SER A 29 -7.53 -3.48 39.39
C SER A 29 -7.33 -2.79 38.02
N ALA A 30 -7.93 -3.36 36.97
CA ALA A 30 -7.90 -2.77 35.63
C ALA A 30 -8.42 -1.31 35.61
N ASN A 31 -9.38 -0.96 36.48
CA ASN A 31 -9.87 0.40 36.62
C ASN A 31 -8.82 1.34 37.21
N ALA A 32 -8.09 0.89 38.23
CA ALA A 32 -7.04 1.69 38.87
C ALA A 32 -5.93 2.05 37.87
N ILE A 33 -5.51 1.10 37.03
CA ILE A 33 -4.51 1.34 35.98
C ILE A 33 -5.06 2.28 34.89
N CYS A 34 -6.30 2.08 34.45
CA CYS A 34 -6.92 2.96 33.45
C CYS A 34 -6.97 4.42 33.93
N VAL A 35 -7.33 4.64 35.19
CA VAL A 35 -7.37 5.99 35.79
C VAL A 35 -5.96 6.56 35.92
N ARG A 36 -5.01 5.77 36.44
CA ARG A 36 -3.62 6.20 36.66
C ARG A 36 -2.91 6.59 35.36
N GLU A 37 -3.06 5.79 34.31
CA GLU A 37 -2.39 5.98 33.02
C GLU A 37 -3.22 6.83 32.04
N GLY A 38 -4.46 7.19 32.41
CA GLY A 38 -5.38 7.93 31.56
C GLY A 38 -5.82 7.17 30.30
N ILE A 39 -5.93 5.84 30.40
CA ILE A 39 -6.32 4.97 29.28
C ILE A 39 -7.82 4.69 29.35
N PRO A 40 -8.58 4.89 28.26
CA PRO A 40 -9.99 4.51 28.24
C PRO A 40 -10.16 3.01 28.50
N ARG A 41 -11.11 2.65 29.38
CA ARG A 41 -11.36 1.25 29.77
C ARG A 41 -11.59 0.33 28.56
N SER A 42 -12.28 0.81 27.54
CA SER A 42 -12.52 0.06 26.30
C SER A 42 -11.23 -0.27 25.54
N THR A 43 -10.28 0.66 25.52
CA THR A 43 -8.95 0.47 24.92
C THR A 43 -8.16 -0.56 25.71
N TRP A 44 -8.14 -0.45 27.04
CA TRP A 44 -7.46 -1.39 27.92
C TRP A 44 -8.01 -2.82 27.80
N GLN A 45 -9.34 -2.99 27.79
CA GLN A 45 -9.98 -4.30 27.59
C GLN A 45 -9.62 -4.92 26.24
N THR A 46 -9.53 -4.11 25.18
CA THR A 46 -9.10 -4.59 23.86
C THR A 46 -7.66 -5.08 23.90
N TRP A 47 -6.79 -4.40 24.67
CA TRP A 47 -5.40 -4.84 24.83
C TRP A 47 -5.27 -6.12 25.62
N LEU A 48 -6.05 -6.28 26.71
CA LEU A 48 -6.08 -7.50 27.50
C LEU A 48 -6.49 -8.72 26.65
N LYS A 49 -7.50 -8.57 25.77
CA LYS A 49 -7.92 -9.64 24.85
C LYS A 49 -6.83 -10.07 23.87
N LYS A 50 -5.93 -9.16 23.51
CA LYS A 50 -4.83 -9.39 22.56
C LYS A 50 -3.47 -9.43 23.24
N LYS A 51 -3.44 -9.64 24.56
CA LYS A 51 -2.22 -9.56 25.37
C LYS A 51 -1.14 -10.50 24.84
N ASP A 52 -1.51 -11.75 24.57
CA ASP A 52 -0.58 -12.76 24.03
C ASP A 52 -0.03 -12.35 22.65
N GLU A 53 -0.83 -11.69 21.81
CA GLU A 53 -0.36 -11.17 20.53
C GLU A 53 0.68 -10.06 20.72
N TYR A 54 0.49 -9.16 21.71
CA TYR A 54 1.44 -8.09 22.02
C TYR A 54 2.74 -8.61 22.64
N LEU A 55 2.67 -9.60 23.52
CA LEU A 55 3.84 -10.15 24.19
C LEU A 55 4.70 -10.99 23.24
N ASN A 56 4.08 -11.74 22.33
CA ASN A 56 4.77 -12.65 21.41
C ASN A 56 5.09 -12.04 20.05
N THR A 57 4.80 -10.75 19.83
CA THR A 57 5.03 -10.13 18.53
C THR A 57 6.53 -9.96 18.22
N ARG A 58 6.94 -10.37 17.02
CA ARG A 58 8.27 -10.10 16.46
C ARG A 58 8.35 -8.72 15.79
N ARG A 59 7.27 -7.92 15.81
CA ARG A 59 7.22 -6.60 15.18
C ARG A 59 8.11 -5.59 15.90
N HIS A 60 8.39 -4.49 15.22
CA HIS A 60 9.15 -3.40 15.81
C HIS A 60 8.36 -2.79 16.96
N LYS A 61 9.01 -2.58 18.10
CA LYS A 61 8.31 -2.22 19.34
C LYS A 61 7.76 -0.78 19.32
N GLU A 62 8.33 0.08 18.49
CA GLU A 62 7.82 1.44 18.25
C GLU A 62 6.58 1.46 17.34
N ASP A 63 6.25 0.34 16.67
CA ASP A 63 5.08 0.31 15.81
C ASP A 63 3.79 0.46 16.64
N PRO A 64 2.83 1.29 16.20
CA PRO A 64 1.55 1.46 16.91
C PRO A 64 0.57 0.30 16.65
N THR A 65 0.89 -0.63 15.76
CA THR A 65 0.01 -1.71 15.35
C THR A 65 0.78 -3.02 15.24
N LEU A 66 0.12 -4.15 15.54
CA LEU A 66 0.69 -5.50 15.37
C LEU A 66 0.96 -5.88 13.90
N GLY A 67 0.74 -4.94 12.97
CA GLY A 67 0.71 -5.19 11.54
C GLY A 67 -0.47 -6.08 11.15
N GLY A 68 -0.64 -6.28 9.84
CA GLY A 68 -1.55 -7.31 9.34
C GLY A 68 -3.04 -6.98 9.45
N GLN A 69 -3.51 -6.06 8.62
CA GLN A 69 -4.87 -6.07 8.08
C GLN A 69 -4.86 -5.60 6.63
N GLY A 70 -3.91 -6.09 5.83
CA GLY A 70 -4.04 -5.95 4.39
C GLY A 70 -5.30 -6.68 3.95
N ARG A 71 -6.18 -6.03 3.17
CA ARG A 71 -7.37 -6.67 2.58
C ARG A 71 -6.97 -8.02 1.97
N PRO A 72 -7.64 -9.15 2.24
CA PRO A 72 -7.25 -10.43 1.65
C PRO A 72 -7.16 -10.35 0.12
N GLU A 73 -6.30 -11.18 -0.47
CA GLU A 73 -6.17 -11.25 -1.93
C GLU A 73 -7.49 -11.73 -2.51
N SER A 74 -8.24 -10.83 -3.15
CA SER A 74 -9.56 -11.13 -3.72
C SER A 74 -9.50 -12.04 -4.96
N MET A 75 -8.30 -12.42 -5.39
CA MET A 75 -8.05 -13.06 -6.67
C MET A 75 -7.89 -14.56 -6.44
N GLN A 76 -8.90 -15.33 -6.83
CA GLN A 76 -8.97 -16.78 -6.60
C GLN A 76 -7.79 -17.55 -7.24
N PHE A 77 -7.16 -16.96 -8.27
CA PHE A 77 -6.02 -17.52 -9.00
C PHE A 77 -4.66 -16.91 -8.59
N GLY A 78 -4.56 -16.32 -7.39
CA GLY A 78 -3.31 -15.68 -6.93
C GLY A 78 -2.08 -16.60 -7.00
N ALA A 79 -2.23 -17.89 -6.68
CA ALA A 79 -1.12 -18.85 -6.72
C ALA A 79 -0.55 -19.03 -8.13
N GLU A 80 -1.40 -19.13 -9.15
CA GLU A 80 -1.00 -19.29 -10.55
C GLU A 80 -0.35 -18.03 -11.10
N LEU A 81 -0.93 -16.87 -10.78
CA LEU A 81 -0.34 -15.57 -11.16
C LEU A 81 1.05 -15.40 -10.52
N LEU A 82 1.22 -15.81 -9.27
CA LEU A 82 2.52 -15.77 -8.59
C LEU A 82 3.55 -16.69 -9.24
N ALA A 83 3.15 -17.89 -9.68
CA ALA A 83 4.03 -18.80 -10.41
C ALA A 83 4.50 -18.18 -11.74
N PHE A 84 3.59 -17.55 -12.48
CA PHE A 84 3.93 -16.79 -13.69
C PHE A 84 4.89 -15.63 -13.39
N MET A 85 4.64 -14.85 -12.33
CA MET A 85 5.51 -13.74 -11.94
C MET A 85 6.94 -14.21 -11.63
N LYS A 86 7.09 -15.37 -10.96
CA LYS A 86 8.40 -15.98 -10.69
C LYS A 86 9.08 -16.47 -11.97
N ALA A 87 8.34 -17.05 -12.91
CA ALA A 87 8.90 -17.49 -14.19
C ALA A 87 9.43 -16.30 -15.02
N VAL A 88 8.64 -15.23 -15.16
CA VAL A 88 9.07 -14.00 -15.85
C VAL A 88 10.32 -13.39 -15.20
N ARG A 89 10.41 -13.45 -13.87
CA ARG A 89 11.58 -12.99 -13.10
C ARG A 89 12.82 -13.84 -13.39
N LYS A 90 12.66 -15.16 -13.51
CA LYS A 90 13.75 -16.09 -13.81
C LYS A 90 14.36 -15.83 -15.20
N ASP A 91 13.53 -15.41 -16.15
CA ASP A 91 13.98 -15.07 -17.51
C ASP A 91 14.58 -13.65 -17.62
N ASN A 92 14.99 -13.04 -16.49
CA ASN A 92 15.55 -11.69 -16.39
C ASN A 92 14.68 -10.56 -16.97
N ARG A 93 13.39 -10.80 -17.21
CA ARG A 93 12.48 -9.76 -17.71
C ARG A 93 11.98 -8.90 -16.55
N ARG A 94 11.95 -7.58 -16.77
CA ARG A 94 11.29 -6.65 -15.86
C ARG A 94 9.79 -7.01 -15.82
N LEU A 95 9.34 -7.50 -14.68
CA LEU A 95 7.91 -7.74 -14.45
C LEU A 95 7.20 -6.38 -14.37
N THR A 96 6.17 -6.20 -15.18
CA THR A 96 5.34 -4.99 -15.17
C THR A 96 3.88 -5.36 -14.95
N THR A 97 3.07 -4.38 -14.54
CA THR A 97 1.63 -4.59 -14.37
C THR A 97 0.94 -5.05 -15.66
N ALA A 98 1.43 -4.62 -16.82
CA ALA A 98 0.95 -5.08 -18.11
C ALA A 98 1.18 -6.59 -18.34
N HIS A 99 2.31 -7.15 -17.88
CA HIS A 99 2.55 -8.60 -17.97
C HIS A 99 1.52 -9.38 -17.14
N MET A 100 1.19 -8.89 -15.95
CA MET A 100 0.17 -9.50 -15.09
C MET A 100 -1.22 -9.42 -15.75
N VAL A 101 -1.60 -8.26 -16.27
CA VAL A 101 -2.91 -8.08 -16.95
C VAL A 101 -3.03 -8.97 -18.18
N ARG A 102 -2.00 -9.06 -19.02
CA ARG A 102 -2.02 -9.97 -20.20
C ARG A 102 -2.16 -11.44 -19.79
N TRP A 103 -1.50 -11.84 -18.71
CA TRP A 103 -1.65 -13.20 -18.20
C TRP A 103 -3.08 -13.46 -17.75
N ILE A 104 -3.69 -12.52 -17.03
CA ILE A 104 -5.10 -12.59 -16.59
C ILE A 104 -6.05 -12.65 -17.79
N GLN A 105 -5.85 -11.80 -18.80
CA GLN A 105 -6.64 -11.83 -20.04
C GLN A 105 -6.57 -13.18 -20.76
N LYS A 106 -5.40 -13.82 -20.76
CA LYS A 106 -5.19 -15.10 -21.46
C LYS A 106 -5.75 -16.31 -20.73
N HIS A 107 -5.65 -16.34 -19.40
CA HIS A 107 -5.99 -17.54 -18.61
C HIS A 107 -7.33 -17.41 -17.87
N GLN A 108 -7.80 -16.19 -17.63
CA GLN A 108 -8.93 -15.90 -16.73
C GLN A 108 -9.90 -14.88 -17.37
N HIS A 109 -10.27 -15.11 -18.63
CA HIS A 109 -11.12 -14.20 -19.42
C HIS A 109 -12.53 -14.06 -18.84
N GLU A 110 -13.19 -15.18 -18.52
CA GLU A 110 -14.55 -15.20 -17.95
C GLU A 110 -14.63 -14.47 -16.60
N TRP A 111 -13.60 -14.67 -15.76
CA TRP A 111 -13.48 -13.94 -14.50
C TRP A 111 -13.29 -12.44 -14.75
N LEU A 112 -12.48 -12.06 -15.74
CA LEU A 112 -12.21 -10.67 -16.07
C LEU A 112 -13.44 -9.92 -16.58
N GLU A 113 -14.26 -10.57 -17.41
CA GLU A 113 -15.53 -10.02 -17.89
C GLU A 113 -16.50 -9.79 -16.73
N SER A 114 -16.66 -10.79 -15.87
CA SER A 114 -17.48 -10.68 -14.66
C SER A 114 -16.97 -9.57 -13.72
N TYR A 115 -15.65 -9.42 -13.61
CA TYR A 115 -15.02 -8.40 -12.79
C TYR A 115 -15.27 -6.98 -13.32
N TYR A 116 -15.23 -6.78 -14.64
CA TYR A 116 -15.53 -5.48 -15.26
C TYR A 116 -17.00 -5.09 -15.15
N LEU A 117 -17.92 -6.07 -15.16
CA LEU A 117 -19.34 -5.81 -14.90
C LEU A 117 -19.60 -5.44 -13.44
N ALA A 118 -18.90 -6.07 -12.49
CA ALA A 118 -19.10 -5.85 -11.05
C ALA A 118 -18.39 -4.60 -10.49
N THR A 119 -17.27 -4.18 -11.07
CA THR A 119 -16.38 -3.17 -10.47
C THR A 119 -16.44 -1.83 -11.21
N LYS A 120 -16.90 -0.78 -10.52
CA LYS A 120 -16.76 0.60 -10.98
C LYS A 120 -15.27 0.96 -11.08
N GLY A 121 -14.79 1.21 -12.31
CA GLY A 121 -13.39 1.53 -12.59
C GLY A 121 -12.60 0.46 -13.37
N GLY A 122 -13.22 -0.68 -13.70
CA GLY A 122 -12.75 -1.64 -14.70
C GLY A 122 -11.24 -1.86 -14.75
N HIS A 123 -10.62 -1.49 -15.86
CA HIS A 123 -9.19 -1.68 -16.12
C HIS A 123 -8.28 -0.97 -15.10
N VAL A 124 -8.63 0.23 -14.64
CA VAL A 124 -7.84 0.97 -13.64
C VAL A 124 -7.88 0.26 -12.29
N ALA A 125 -9.05 -0.26 -11.90
CA ALA A 125 -9.19 -1.04 -10.68
C ALA A 125 -8.37 -2.34 -10.73
N LEU A 126 -8.33 -2.99 -11.90
CA LEU A 126 -7.51 -4.19 -12.15
C LEU A 126 -6.01 -3.89 -12.03
N LEU A 127 -5.53 -2.78 -12.60
CA LEU A 127 -4.13 -2.35 -12.48
C LEU A 127 -3.75 -2.18 -11.01
N GLY A 128 -4.58 -1.48 -10.24
CA GLY A 128 -4.34 -1.28 -8.80
C GLY A 128 -4.33 -2.59 -8.02
N GLN A 129 -5.18 -3.57 -8.41
CA GLN A 129 -5.18 -4.91 -7.81
C GLN A 129 -3.86 -5.64 -8.08
N CYS A 130 -3.39 -5.61 -9.32
CA CYS A 130 -2.11 -6.24 -9.72
C CYS A 130 -0.90 -5.56 -9.04
N GLN A 131 -0.91 -4.23 -8.89
CA GLN A 131 0.13 -3.50 -8.16
C GLN A 131 0.19 -3.90 -6.68
N ARG A 132 -0.97 -3.94 -6.00
CA ARG A 132 -1.03 -4.39 -4.60
C ARG A 132 -0.58 -5.84 -4.44
N PHE A 133 -0.94 -6.70 -5.39
CA PHE A 133 -0.51 -8.10 -5.42
C PHE A 133 1.01 -8.21 -5.53
N ALA A 134 1.61 -7.50 -6.50
CA ALA A 134 3.07 -7.43 -6.65
C ALA A 134 3.78 -6.92 -5.39
N HIS A 135 3.21 -5.88 -4.75
CA HIS A 135 3.77 -5.33 -3.52
C HIS A 135 3.77 -6.33 -2.36
N ARG A 136 2.68 -7.09 -2.17
CA ARG A 136 2.59 -8.10 -1.11
C ARG A 136 3.62 -9.21 -1.27
N HIS A 137 3.90 -9.60 -2.50
CA HIS A 137 4.86 -10.66 -2.79
C HIS A 137 6.29 -10.15 -2.97
N GLY A 138 6.58 -8.89 -2.61
CA GLY A 138 7.95 -8.35 -2.61
C GLY A 138 8.48 -7.93 -3.97
N PHE A 139 7.64 -7.88 -5.01
CA PHE A 139 8.04 -7.42 -6.35
C PHE A 139 8.04 -5.88 -6.48
N ALA A 140 7.57 -5.15 -5.46
CA ALA A 140 7.45 -3.68 -5.49
C ALA A 140 8.77 -2.91 -5.34
N GLN A 141 9.88 -3.53 -4.95
CA GLN A 141 11.15 -2.79 -4.82
C GLN A 141 11.69 -2.21 -6.15
N GLN A 142 11.11 -2.56 -7.31
CA GLN A 142 11.58 -2.11 -8.63
C GLN A 142 10.45 -1.65 -9.57
N CYS A 143 9.22 -1.46 -9.07
CA CYS A 143 8.22 -0.71 -9.80
C CYS A 143 8.58 0.78 -9.66
N VAL A 144 9.39 1.27 -10.59
CA VAL A 144 9.64 2.69 -10.79
C VAL A 144 8.28 3.41 -10.85
N PRO A 145 8.11 4.55 -10.17
CA PRO A 145 6.87 5.32 -10.26
C PRO A 145 6.56 5.67 -11.73
N CYS A 146 5.27 5.75 -12.06
CA CYS A 146 4.80 6.28 -13.33
C CYS A 146 5.35 7.70 -13.56
N SER A 147 6.45 7.81 -14.26
CA SER A 147 6.86 9.02 -14.96
C SER A 147 7.69 8.56 -16.16
N GLU A 148 7.00 8.43 -17.30
CA GLU A 148 7.50 8.48 -18.68
C GLU A 148 6.50 7.71 -19.57
N VAL A 149 5.37 8.37 -19.85
CA VAL A 149 4.65 8.13 -21.09
C VAL A 149 5.34 9.04 -22.12
N GLU A 150 6.44 8.58 -22.69
CA GLU A 150 6.97 9.19 -23.91
C GLU A 150 6.09 8.71 -25.08
N ALA A 151 5.39 9.67 -25.68
CA ALA A 151 4.59 9.50 -26.89
C ALA A 151 5.48 9.04 -28.07
N PRO A 152 4.92 8.32 -29.05
CA PRO A 152 5.71 7.85 -30.18
C PRO A 152 5.98 9.02 -31.14
N VAL A 153 7.22 9.52 -31.17
CA VAL A 153 7.70 10.35 -32.28
C VAL A 153 8.42 9.44 -33.27
N ASN A 154 7.65 9.03 -34.26
CA ASN A 154 8.03 8.72 -35.64
C ASN A 154 9.40 9.27 -36.09
N SER A 155 10.25 8.33 -36.51
CA SER A 155 11.48 8.54 -37.27
C SER A 155 11.21 9.22 -38.62
N CYS A 156 11.81 10.37 -38.89
CA CYS A 156 12.33 10.71 -40.22
C CYS A 156 13.28 11.93 -40.20
N GLY A 157 14.51 11.73 -40.67
CA GLY A 157 15.22 12.68 -41.55
C GLY A 157 15.86 13.95 -40.97
N VAL A 158 17.20 13.90 -40.75
CA VAL A 158 18.20 14.74 -41.45
C VAL A 158 17.93 16.27 -41.51
N VAL A 159 18.68 17.12 -40.78
CA VAL A 159 19.92 17.85 -41.13
C VAL A 159 20.23 18.92 -40.07
N ALA A 160 21.51 19.18 -39.87
CA ALA A 160 22.09 20.29 -39.09
C ALA A 160 21.62 21.68 -39.56
N ASN A 161 21.68 22.69 -38.67
CA ASN A 161 22.72 23.75 -38.69
C ASN A 161 22.30 24.96 -37.81
N THR A 162 23.11 25.23 -36.79
CA THR A 162 23.73 26.51 -36.33
C THR A 162 23.07 27.88 -36.57
N ILE A 163 23.36 28.79 -35.60
CA ILE A 163 23.33 30.28 -35.63
C ILE A 163 21.92 30.86 -35.40
N GLY A 164 21.63 31.82 -34.51
CA GLY A 164 22.41 32.69 -33.64
C GLY A 164 21.58 33.96 -33.38
N ARG A 165 21.73 34.54 -32.17
CA ARG A 165 21.51 35.96 -31.80
C ARG A 165 20.14 36.64 -32.02
N SER A 166 19.67 37.19 -30.88
CA SER A 166 19.14 38.56 -30.67
C SER A 166 18.08 39.13 -31.60
N ALA A 167 16.96 39.60 -31.03
CA ALA A 167 16.65 41.04 -30.87
C ALA A 167 15.14 41.37 -30.78
N ILE A 168 14.75 41.96 -29.64
CA ILE A 168 13.92 43.16 -29.43
C ILE A 168 12.51 43.31 -30.08
N ASN A 169 11.55 43.53 -29.17
CA ASN A 169 10.47 44.53 -29.10
C ASN A 169 9.13 44.52 -29.89
N ASP A 170 8.12 44.83 -29.06
CA ASP A 170 6.98 45.74 -29.20
C ASP A 170 5.79 45.42 -30.12
N GLY A 171 4.61 45.43 -29.47
CA GLY A 171 3.53 46.35 -29.83
C GLY A 171 2.62 45.97 -31.00
N SER A 172 1.44 45.45 -30.68
CA SER A 172 0.18 46.21 -30.83
C SER A 172 -1.03 45.29 -30.81
N LEU A 173 -1.96 45.61 -29.93
CA LEU A 173 -3.36 45.29 -30.06
C LEU A 173 -3.93 45.97 -31.31
N SER A 174 -4.71 45.23 -32.09
CA SER A 174 -6.07 45.59 -32.49
C SER A 174 -6.80 44.35 -32.94
#